data_AF-A0A2A5BC87-F1
#
_entry.id   AF-A0A2A5BC87-F1
#
_cell.length_a   1.000
_cell.length_b   1.000
_cell.length_c   1.000
_cell.angle_alpha   90.00
_cell.angle_beta   90.00
_cell.angle_gamma   90.00
#
_symmetry.space_group_name_H-M   'P 1'
#
loop_
_entity.id
_entity.type
_entity.pdbx_description
1 polymer ?
#
loop_
_entity_poly.entity_id
_entity_poly.type
_entity_poly.pdbx_seq_one_letter_code
_entity_poly.pdbx_strand_id
1 'polypeptide(L)'
;MKYEPIEIKCPDCRGLANFEEPFEFLSKNEVRPDETRPTHQWGGWTVLERFPSQITWKAPSGSSQYLRGGGDTGKGGYPLLTNGLVQCSHCHSNRKHKLNWPSDAYWQWEIRGELLWAWGKDHAQIILNFVKETSRPSRHGYSLKYIPSQFLSAKVRDLVVQKMERSVNA
;
A
#
# COMPACT_ATOMS: atom_id res chain seq x y z
N MET A 1 -0.84 6.43 -13.33
CA MET A 1 -0.06 5.52 -12.44
C MET A 1 -0.92 4.28 -12.19
N LYS A 2 -0.44 3.07 -12.52
CA LYS A 2 -1.17 1.84 -12.17
C LYS A 2 -0.82 1.48 -10.74
N TYR A 3 -1.83 1.40 -9.87
CA TYR A 3 -1.64 1.00 -8.49
C TYR A 3 -1.64 -0.52 -8.42
N GLU A 4 -0.55 -1.09 -7.92
CA GLU A 4 -0.57 -2.49 -7.52
C GLU A 4 -1.37 -2.61 -6.21
N PRO A 5 -2.21 -3.65 -6.07
CA PRO A 5 -2.95 -3.88 -4.85
C PRO A 5 -1.99 -4.05 -3.67
N ILE A 6 -2.34 -3.47 -2.52
CA ILE A 6 -1.58 -3.63 -1.29
C ILE A 6 -2.14 -4.82 -0.52
N GLU A 7 -1.29 -5.64 0.07
CA GLU A 7 -1.71 -6.78 0.87
C GLU A 7 -1.87 -6.39 2.34
N ILE A 8 -3.09 -6.57 2.85
CA ILE A 8 -3.47 -6.23 4.21
C ILE A 8 -4.10 -7.42 4.94
N LYS A 9 -4.18 -7.32 6.27
CA LYS A 9 -5.06 -8.19 7.05
C LYS A 9 -6.50 -7.81 6.76
N CYS A 10 -7.31 -8.79 6.38
CA CYS A 10 -8.74 -8.62 6.29
C CYS A 10 -9.29 -8.11 7.64
N PRO A 11 -10.06 -7.02 7.67
CA PRO A 11 -10.69 -6.53 8.89
C PRO A 11 -11.64 -7.55 9.54
N ASP A 12 -12.23 -8.44 8.74
CA ASP A 12 -13.26 -9.37 9.20
C ASP A 12 -12.69 -10.72 9.64
N CYS A 13 -11.77 -11.32 8.85
CA CYS A 13 -11.22 -12.66 9.14
C CYS A 13 -9.73 -12.69 9.47
N ARG A 14 -9.03 -11.55 9.41
CA ARG A 14 -7.57 -11.41 9.63
C ARG A 14 -6.67 -12.14 8.61
N GLY A 15 -7.24 -12.92 7.70
CA GLY A 15 -6.53 -13.53 6.57
C GLY A 15 -6.03 -12.51 5.56
N LEU A 16 -5.28 -12.97 4.56
CA LEU A 16 -4.77 -12.14 3.47
C LEU A 16 -5.93 -11.52 2.68
N ALA A 17 -5.84 -10.22 2.43
CA ALA A 17 -6.77 -9.48 1.58
C ALA A 17 -6.03 -8.42 0.78
N ASN A 18 -6.59 -8.06 -0.37
CA ASN A 18 -6.11 -6.94 -1.17
C ASN A 18 -6.82 -5.66 -0.77
N PHE A 19 -6.06 -4.58 -0.66
CA PHE A 19 -6.56 -3.23 -0.58
C PHE A 19 -6.38 -2.54 -1.93
N GLU A 20 -7.47 -2.04 -2.48
CA GLU A 20 -7.54 -1.44 -3.80
C GLU A 20 -7.80 0.07 -3.70
N GLU A 21 -6.94 0.86 -4.34
CA GLU A 21 -7.18 2.30 -4.56
C GLU A 21 -8.45 2.46 -5.44
N PRO A 22 -9.49 3.19 -5.02
CA PRO A 22 -10.76 3.24 -5.74
C PRO A 22 -10.70 4.04 -7.04
N PHE A 23 -9.69 4.89 -7.22
CA PHE A 23 -9.57 5.77 -8.38
C PHE A 23 -8.24 5.63 -9.10
N GLU A 24 -8.27 5.59 -10.42
CA GLU A 24 -7.06 5.75 -11.24
C GLU A 24 -6.93 7.23 -11.63
N PHE A 25 -5.74 7.78 -11.43
CA PHE A 25 -5.41 9.14 -11.84
C PHE A 25 -4.57 9.07 -13.12
N LEU A 26 -5.19 9.51 -14.22
CA LEU A 26 -4.66 9.47 -15.57
C LEU A 26 -4.35 10.90 -16.04
N SER A 27 -3.29 11.07 -16.81
CA SER A 27 -3.11 12.27 -17.63
C SER A 27 -4.08 12.24 -18.82
N LYS A 28 -4.35 13.41 -19.42
CA LYS A 28 -5.37 13.56 -20.49
C LYS A 28 -5.21 12.59 -21.66
N ASN A 29 -3.99 12.16 -21.97
CA ASN A 29 -3.69 11.29 -23.11
C ASN A 29 -3.71 9.79 -22.77
N GLU A 30 -3.96 9.42 -21.52
CA GLU A 30 -3.92 8.02 -21.05
C GLU A 30 -5.30 7.35 -21.00
N VAL A 31 -6.38 8.09 -21.23
CA VAL A 31 -7.73 7.53 -21.27
C VAL A 31 -7.91 6.73 -22.55
N ARG A 32 -8.24 5.44 -22.41
CA ARG A 32 -8.46 4.58 -23.58
C ARG A 32 -9.78 4.92 -24.26
N PRO A 33 -9.87 4.84 -25.59
CA PRO A 33 -11.12 5.13 -26.31
C PRO A 33 -12.30 4.21 -25.95
N ASP A 34 -12.02 2.99 -25.47
CA ASP A 34 -12.99 1.98 -25.06
C ASP A 34 -13.32 2.01 -23.56
N GLU A 35 -12.84 3.03 -22.83
CA GLU A 35 -13.14 3.17 -21.41
C GLU A 35 -14.62 3.49 -21.17
N THR A 36 -15.29 2.65 -20.40
CA THR A 36 -16.74 2.75 -20.12
C THR A 36 -17.04 3.13 -18.67
N ARG A 37 -16.04 3.08 -17.78
CA ARG A 37 -16.21 3.45 -16.37
C ARG A 37 -16.39 4.97 -16.23
N PRO A 38 -17.08 5.44 -15.16
CA PRO A 38 -17.24 6.88 -14.91
C PRO A 38 -15.89 7.60 -14.78
N THR A 39 -15.77 8.75 -15.45
CA THR A 39 -14.60 9.61 -15.42
C THR A 39 -14.94 11.01 -14.95
N HIS A 40 -14.00 11.67 -14.29
CA HIS A 40 -14.15 13.02 -13.76
C HIS A 40 -12.90 13.85 -14.04
N GLN A 41 -13.07 15.14 -14.32
CA GLN A 41 -11.93 16.05 -14.42
C GLN A 41 -11.61 16.63 -13.04
N TRP A 42 -10.33 16.57 -12.64
CA TRP A 42 -9.84 17.20 -11.43
C TRP A 42 -8.47 17.80 -11.67
N GLY A 43 -8.46 19.10 -12.00
CA GLY A 43 -7.25 19.79 -12.42
C GLY A 43 -6.67 19.23 -13.72
N GLY A 44 -5.41 18.83 -13.67
CA GLY A 44 -4.73 18.17 -14.79
C GLY A 44 -5.03 16.68 -14.94
N TRP A 45 -5.81 16.09 -14.02
CA TRP A 45 -6.09 14.66 -13.98
C TRP A 45 -7.46 14.33 -14.56
N THR A 46 -7.51 13.24 -15.32
CA THR A 46 -8.72 12.45 -15.50
C THR A 46 -8.77 11.39 -14.40
N VAL A 47 -9.78 11.48 -13.54
CA VAL A 47 -10.03 10.54 -12.46
C VAL A 47 -11.01 9.48 -12.94
N LEU A 48 -10.62 8.21 -12.87
CA LEU A 48 -11.41 7.08 -13.31
C LEU A 48 -11.88 6.25 -12.12
N GLU A 49 -13.18 5.98 -12.02
CA GLU A 49 -13.73 5.16 -10.94
C GLU A 49 -13.55 3.67 -11.21
N ARG A 50 -12.81 2.96 -10.35
CA ARG A 50 -12.61 1.51 -10.49
C ARG A 50 -13.77 0.68 -9.95
N PHE A 51 -14.47 1.20 -8.92
CA PHE A 51 -15.56 0.51 -8.25
C PHE A 51 -16.80 1.42 -8.11
N PRO A 52 -17.38 1.90 -9.23
CA PRO A 52 -18.41 2.95 -9.21
C PRO A 52 -19.68 2.56 -8.44
N SER A 53 -20.01 1.27 -8.36
CA SER A 53 -21.15 0.76 -7.56
C SER A 53 -20.92 0.86 -6.05
N GLN A 54 -19.67 0.97 -5.61
CA GLN A 54 -19.30 1.00 -4.20
C GLN A 54 -18.79 2.38 -3.79
N ILE A 55 -17.86 2.96 -4.55
CA ILE A 55 -17.17 4.21 -4.22
C ILE A 55 -17.27 5.15 -5.42
N THR A 56 -17.92 6.28 -5.21
CA THR A 56 -18.02 7.37 -6.19
C THR A 56 -17.01 8.46 -5.88
N TRP A 57 -16.52 9.11 -6.94
CA TRP A 57 -15.56 10.19 -6.82
C TRP A 57 -16.18 11.39 -6.13
N LYS A 58 -15.43 11.95 -5.18
CA LYS A 58 -15.69 13.25 -4.57
C LYS A 58 -14.39 14.01 -4.53
N ALA A 59 -14.34 15.14 -5.23
CA ALA A 59 -13.16 15.99 -5.23
C ALA A 59 -12.82 16.42 -3.79
N PRO A 60 -11.54 16.32 -3.37
CA PRO A 60 -11.10 16.84 -2.09
C PRO A 60 -11.42 18.33 -1.94
N SER A 61 -11.75 18.76 -0.73
CA SER A 61 -11.98 20.17 -0.41
C SER A 61 -10.69 20.98 -0.53
N GLY A 62 -10.79 22.20 -1.06
CA GLY A 62 -9.67 23.13 -1.24
C GLY A 62 -9.29 23.35 -2.70
N SER A 63 -8.54 24.41 -2.97
CA SER A 63 -8.13 24.79 -4.34
C SER A 63 -6.96 23.96 -4.88
N SER A 64 -6.21 23.27 -4.01
CA SER A 64 -5.02 22.53 -4.41
C SER A 64 -5.35 21.13 -4.91
N GLN A 65 -4.96 20.84 -6.15
CA GLN A 65 -5.29 19.62 -6.89
C GLN A 65 -4.03 18.78 -7.12
N TYR A 66 -3.69 17.95 -6.13
CA TYR A 66 -2.50 17.10 -6.19
C TYR A 66 -2.73 15.79 -5.44
N LEU A 67 -1.99 14.76 -5.85
CA LEU A 67 -1.96 13.47 -5.17
C LEU A 67 -0.99 13.51 -4.00
N ARG A 68 -1.41 12.98 -2.86
CA ARG A 68 -0.61 12.95 -1.63
C ARG A 68 -0.38 11.51 -1.20
N GLY A 69 0.89 11.13 -1.04
CA GLY A 69 1.27 9.91 -0.34
C GLY A 69 1.38 10.11 1.17
N GLY A 70 1.41 9.02 1.94
CA GLY A 70 1.67 9.05 3.38
C GLY A 70 0.44 9.29 4.27
N GLY A 71 -0.77 9.08 3.74
CA GLY A 71 -1.99 9.05 4.55
C GLY A 71 -2.83 10.32 4.56
N ASP A 72 -3.88 10.27 5.38
CA ASP A 72 -4.81 11.38 5.61
C ASP A 72 -4.29 12.30 6.72
N THR A 73 -3.73 13.45 6.33
CA THR A 73 -3.21 14.47 7.24
C THR A 73 -4.20 15.61 7.47
N GLY A 74 -5.44 15.50 6.97
CA GLY A 74 -6.43 16.58 7.00
C GLY A 74 -6.09 17.80 6.13
N LYS A 75 -4.97 17.77 5.41
CA LYS A 75 -4.57 18.79 4.44
C LYS A 75 -5.30 18.58 3.10
N GLY A 76 -5.26 19.58 2.21
CA GLY A 76 -5.81 19.47 0.85
C GLY A 76 -5.17 18.38 -0.01
N GLY A 77 -5.69 18.20 -1.24
CA GLY A 77 -5.29 17.14 -2.17
C GLY A 77 -5.92 15.77 -1.86
N TYR A 78 -5.69 14.80 -2.73
CA TYR A 78 -6.24 13.46 -2.61
C TYR A 78 -5.25 12.52 -1.89
N PRO A 79 -5.63 11.90 -0.75
CA PRO A 79 -4.75 11.00 -0.02
C PRO A 79 -4.74 9.61 -0.67
N LEU A 80 -3.73 9.35 -1.49
CA LEU A 80 -3.50 8.04 -2.10
C LEU A 80 -3.36 6.96 -1.03
N LEU A 81 -3.86 5.76 -1.34
CA LEU A 81 -3.69 4.55 -0.54
C LEU A 81 -4.08 4.78 0.92
N THR A 82 -5.19 5.49 1.11
CA THR A 82 -5.73 5.79 2.45
C THR A 82 -7.16 5.31 2.60
N ASN A 83 -8.04 5.63 1.66
CA ASN A 83 -9.41 5.11 1.63
C ASN A 83 -9.57 4.24 0.40
N GLY A 84 -10.20 3.09 0.55
CA GLY A 84 -10.37 2.19 -0.58
C GLY A 84 -11.19 0.98 -0.25
N LEU A 85 -10.98 -0.08 -1.03
CA LEU A 85 -11.80 -1.27 -0.98
C LEU A 85 -10.95 -2.47 -0.57
N VAL A 86 -11.43 -3.22 0.42
CA VAL A 86 -10.82 -4.47 0.85
C VAL A 86 -11.54 -5.61 0.17
N GLN A 87 -10.77 -6.46 -0.49
CA GLN A 87 -11.22 -7.67 -1.16
C GLN A 87 -10.50 -8.87 -0.57
N CYS A 88 -11.22 -9.68 0.20
CA CYS A 88 -10.68 -10.89 0.79
C CYS A 88 -11.19 -12.12 0.04
N SER A 89 -10.27 -12.90 -0.52
CA SER A 89 -10.61 -14.17 -1.17
C SER A 89 -11.02 -15.26 -0.18
N HIS A 90 -10.58 -15.16 1.07
CA HIS A 90 -10.85 -16.18 2.10
C HIS A 90 -12.26 -16.10 2.69
N CYS A 91 -12.71 -14.90 3.09
CA CYS A 91 -14.05 -14.71 3.67
C CYS A 91 -15.03 -13.99 2.74
N HIS A 92 -14.62 -13.71 1.49
CA HIS A 92 -15.41 -12.99 0.49
C HIS A 92 -15.84 -11.58 0.89
N SER A 93 -15.19 -10.99 1.91
CA SER A 93 -15.43 -9.60 2.28
C SER A 93 -15.06 -8.67 1.13
N ASN A 94 -15.99 -7.75 0.82
CA ASN A 94 -15.83 -6.70 -0.18
C ASN A 94 -16.38 -5.38 0.39
N ARG A 95 -15.55 -4.65 1.14
CA ARG A 95 -16.01 -3.48 1.93
C ARG A 95 -15.08 -2.30 1.84
N LYS A 96 -15.64 -1.11 2.03
CA LYS A 96 -14.87 0.13 2.19
C LYS A 96 -14.03 0.05 3.46
N HIS A 97 -12.82 0.59 3.39
CA HIS A 97 -11.88 0.62 4.51
C HIS A 97 -10.99 1.85 4.45
N LYS A 98 -10.65 2.39 5.62
CA LYS A 98 -9.61 3.39 5.78
C LYS A 98 -8.38 2.70 6.34
N LEU A 99 -7.28 2.71 5.59
CA LEU A 99 -6.03 2.08 6.00
C LEU A 99 -5.47 2.70 7.27
N ASN A 100 -5.01 1.82 8.15
CA ASN A 100 -4.34 2.15 9.40
C ASN A 100 -2.98 1.44 9.46
N TRP A 101 -1.94 2.12 8.97
CA TRP A 101 -0.57 1.62 9.04
C TRP A 101 0.06 1.90 10.42
N PRO A 102 0.86 0.98 10.97
CA PRO A 102 1.24 -0.33 10.41
C PRO A 102 0.25 -1.47 10.71
N SER A 103 -0.80 -1.20 11.51
CA SER A 103 -1.71 -2.21 12.06
C SER A 103 -2.43 -3.07 11.03
N ASP A 104 -2.68 -2.55 9.83
CA ASP A 104 -3.35 -3.28 8.75
C ASP A 104 -2.42 -4.12 7.89
N ALA A 105 -1.10 -3.97 8.00
CA ALA A 105 -0.16 -4.76 7.20
C ALA A 105 -0.40 -6.26 7.37
N TYR A 106 -0.50 -7.01 6.26
CA TYR A 106 -0.50 -8.47 6.36
C TYR A 106 0.90 -8.97 6.76
N TRP A 107 1.89 -8.53 5.98
CA TRP A 107 3.29 -8.80 6.19
C TRP A 107 3.83 -7.92 7.33
N GLN A 108 3.83 -8.47 8.54
CA GLN A 108 4.41 -7.81 9.70
C GLN A 108 5.09 -8.80 10.64
N TRP A 109 6.13 -8.35 11.32
CA TRP A 109 6.92 -9.16 12.24
C TRP A 109 7.29 -8.34 13.46
N GLU A 110 6.91 -8.85 14.62
CA GLU A 110 7.37 -8.30 15.89
C GLU A 110 8.77 -8.84 16.19
N ILE A 111 9.75 -7.96 16.35
CA ILE A 111 11.16 -8.30 16.60
C ILE A 111 11.64 -7.45 17.77
N ARG A 112 11.87 -8.08 18.93
CA ARG A 112 12.31 -7.42 20.17
C ARG A 112 11.42 -6.23 20.60
N GLY A 113 10.10 -6.39 20.48
CA GLY A 113 9.11 -5.37 20.86
C GLY A 113 8.88 -4.28 19.80
N GLU A 114 9.58 -4.34 18.67
CA GLU A 114 9.44 -3.41 17.55
C GLU A 114 8.74 -4.09 16.36
N LEU A 115 7.96 -3.34 15.59
CA LEU A 115 7.19 -3.87 14.46
C LEU A 115 7.87 -3.54 13.11
N LEU A 116 8.31 -4.57 12.40
CA LEU A 116 8.69 -4.49 10.99
C LEU A 116 7.49 -4.86 10.12
N TRP A 117 7.26 -4.19 9.00
CA TRP A 117 6.13 -4.48 8.12
C TRP A 117 6.43 -4.14 6.66
N ALA A 118 5.65 -4.70 5.74
CA ALA A 118 5.74 -4.49 4.30
C ALA A 118 4.35 -4.26 3.67
N TRP A 119 4.33 -3.72 2.45
CA TRP A 119 3.10 -3.45 1.68
C TRP A 119 2.56 -4.66 0.93
N GLY A 120 3.42 -5.65 0.71
CA GLY A 120 3.09 -6.84 -0.05
C GLY A 120 4.24 -7.82 -0.03
N LYS A 121 4.02 -9.00 -0.59
CA LYS A 121 4.98 -10.10 -0.63
C LYS A 121 6.26 -9.70 -1.35
N ASP A 122 6.16 -8.98 -2.46
CA ASP A 122 7.32 -8.51 -3.20
C ASP A 122 8.13 -7.50 -2.39
N HIS A 123 7.46 -6.57 -1.71
CA HIS A 123 8.14 -5.65 -0.79
C HIS A 123 8.79 -6.41 0.38
N ALA A 124 8.10 -7.40 0.96
CA ALA A 124 8.66 -8.26 2.00
C ALA A 124 9.92 -9.01 1.51
N GLN A 125 9.92 -9.51 0.27
CA GLN A 125 11.05 -10.19 -0.34
C GLN A 125 12.23 -9.23 -0.57
N ILE A 126 11.97 -8.00 -1.02
CA ILE A 126 12.99 -6.95 -1.15
C ILE A 126 13.64 -6.65 0.20
N ILE A 127 12.82 -6.48 1.26
CA ILE A 127 13.32 -6.27 2.63
C ILE A 127 14.18 -7.46 3.07
N LEU A 128 13.69 -8.69 2.87
CA LEU A 128 14.39 -9.91 3.27
C LEU A 128 15.76 -10.03 2.60
N ASN A 129 15.82 -9.84 1.28
CA ASN A 129 17.07 -9.89 0.52
C ASN A 129 18.05 -8.84 1.02
N PHE A 130 17.59 -7.61 1.26
CA PHE A 130 18.42 -6.54 1.78
C PHE A 130 18.94 -6.80 3.20
N VAL A 131 18.12 -7.40 4.08
CA VAL A 131 18.54 -7.74 5.44
C VAL A 131 19.65 -8.80 5.42
N LYS A 132 19.51 -9.82 4.55
CA LYS A 132 20.48 -10.92 4.37
C LYS A 132 21.84 -10.46 3.85
N GLU A 133 21.88 -9.42 3.02
CA GLU A 133 23.13 -8.92 2.47
C GLU A 133 24.11 -8.46 3.56
N THR A 134 25.31 -9.04 3.55
CA THR A 134 26.39 -8.71 4.48
C THR A 134 27.03 -7.36 4.15
N SER A 135 27.14 -7.05 2.84
CA SER A 135 27.57 -5.76 2.30
C SER A 135 26.39 -5.14 1.57
N ARG A 136 25.74 -4.15 2.20
CA ARG A 136 24.49 -3.58 1.69
C ARG A 136 24.74 -2.41 0.76
N PRO A 137 24.09 -2.33 -0.41
CA PRO A 137 24.08 -1.14 -1.22
C PRO A 137 23.38 0.00 -0.48
N SER A 138 23.59 1.23 -0.94
CA SER A 138 22.97 2.40 -0.32
C SER A 138 21.43 2.31 -0.33
N ARG A 139 20.79 2.84 0.72
CA ARG A 139 19.33 2.79 0.96
C ARG A 139 18.52 3.75 0.06
N HIS A 140 18.98 4.05 -1.15
CA HIS A 140 18.36 5.07 -1.99
C HIS A 140 17.05 4.59 -2.66
N GLY A 141 16.73 3.30 -2.63
CA GLY A 141 15.44 2.77 -3.07
C GLY A 141 14.29 3.16 -2.12
N TYR A 142 13.17 3.65 -2.67
CA TYR A 142 11.99 4.07 -1.91
C TYR A 142 11.46 2.95 -0.97
N SER A 143 11.55 1.70 -1.41
CA SER A 143 11.16 0.49 -0.66
C SER A 143 12.01 0.23 0.60
N LEU A 144 13.25 0.71 0.65
CA LEU A 144 14.16 0.47 1.77
C LEU A 144 14.38 1.69 2.66
N LYS A 145 14.02 2.88 2.17
CA LYS A 145 14.29 4.17 2.82
C LYS A 145 13.69 4.29 4.22
N TYR A 146 12.51 3.72 4.43
CA TYR A 146 11.76 3.87 5.68
C TYR A 146 11.95 2.71 6.67
N ILE A 147 12.81 1.73 6.36
CA ILE A 147 13.09 0.62 7.25
C ILE A 147 13.95 1.12 8.42
N PRO A 148 13.46 1.00 9.67
CA PRO A 148 14.21 1.44 10.83
C PRO A 148 15.57 0.71 10.97
N SER A 149 16.61 1.45 11.35
CA SER A 149 17.99 0.96 11.35
C SER A 149 18.24 -0.19 12.32
N GLN A 150 17.45 -0.32 13.39
CA GLN A 150 17.55 -1.39 14.37
C GLN A 150 17.36 -2.78 13.76
N PHE A 151 16.44 -2.93 12.80
CA PHE A 151 16.20 -4.20 12.09
C PHE A 151 17.34 -4.56 11.13
N LEU A 152 18.19 -3.59 10.80
CA LEU A 152 19.32 -3.76 9.89
C LEU A 152 20.62 -4.03 10.65
N SER A 153 20.65 -3.95 11.98
CA SER A 153 21.85 -4.22 12.76
C SER A 153 22.29 -5.68 12.64
N ALA A 154 23.60 -5.93 12.64
CA ALA A 154 24.15 -7.29 12.59
C ALA A 154 23.64 -8.17 13.75
N LYS A 155 23.45 -7.57 14.94
CA LYS A 155 22.98 -8.25 16.16
C LYS A 155 21.55 -8.82 16.08
N VAL A 156 20.73 -8.29 15.16
CA VAL A 156 19.31 -8.65 15.05
C VAL A 156 19.01 -9.32 13.71
N ARG A 157 19.97 -9.31 12.77
CA ARG A 157 19.84 -9.84 11.40
C ARG A 157 19.29 -11.27 11.37
N ASP A 158 19.93 -12.20 12.06
CA ASP A 158 19.56 -13.62 11.98
C ASP A 158 18.13 -13.85 12.47
N LEU A 159 17.72 -13.13 13.52
CA LEU A 159 16.36 -13.16 14.05
C LEU A 159 15.34 -12.58 13.04
N VAL A 160 15.68 -11.46 12.38
CA VAL A 160 14.82 -10.85 11.36
C VAL A 160 14.64 -11.81 10.18
N VAL A 161 15.74 -12.35 9.66
CA VAL A 161 15.74 -13.28 8.52
C VAL A 161 14.91 -14.51 8.84
N GLN A 162 15.16 -15.16 9.99
CA GLN A 162 14.43 -16.36 10.40
C GLN A 162 12.92 -16.11 10.48
N LYS A 163 12.49 -14.99 11.08
CA LYS A 163 11.05 -14.67 11.20
C LYS A 163 10.41 -14.37 9.85
N MET A 164 11.10 -13.65 8.98
CA MET A 164 10.59 -13.29 7.65
C MET A 164 10.51 -14.50 6.72
N GLU A 165 11.57 -15.31 6.61
CA GLU A 165 11.61 -16.49 5.72
C GLU A 165 10.48 -17.46 6.00
N ARG A 166 10.19 -17.71 7.28
CA ARG A 166 9.11 -18.61 7.69
C ARG A 166 7.74 -18.17 7.14
N SER A 167 7.51 -16.88 7.02
CA SER A 167 6.23 -16.35 6.51
C SER A 167 6.22 -16.13 5.01
N VAL A 168 7.32 -15.65 4.42
CA VAL A 168 7.35 -15.24 2.99
C VAL A 168 7.42 -16.46 2.07
N ASN A 169 8.05 -17.55 2.53
CA ASN A 169 8.22 -18.79 1.77
C ASN A 169 7.21 -19.89 2.12
N ALA A 170 6.26 -19.60 3.03
CA ALA A 170 5.12 -20.49 3.30
C ALA A 170 4.05 -20.35 2.22
#